data_AF-D3SZM3-F1
#
_entry.id   AF-D3SZM3-F1
#
_cell.length_a   1.000
_cell.length_b   1.000
_cell.length_c   1.000
_cell.angle_alpha   90.00
_cell.angle_beta   90.00
_cell.angle_gamma   90.00
#
_symmetry.space_group_name_H-M   'P 1'
#
loop_
_entity.id
_entity.type
_entity.pdbx_description
1 polymer ?
#
loop_
_entity_poly.entity_id
_entity_poly.type
_entity_poly.pdbx_seq_one_letter_code
_entity_poly.pdbx_strand_id
1 'polypeptide(L)'
;MVPVGSAVDPPPGLNAGLATSGTESIGGATVIVAIAIAVAVAVAVAVAVAVAVAAAAADRLHSPPYTNQAQKSLPGVCPHMYTVDLHAHTRFFHGRRSVGDRFDPFGTRVLTRMAHRNGLDGVATTNHDYYTPVESAAVATIPGIEVSTTHGHVLVVGPNPPRETVPLEYTPREVVELAHERDCAAIVAHPYRDSEVLSERFADVPFDAIEINGKHPRTRPLVESLATEWEVPIVAGSDAHVPFEVGRAYTMIDAPTLTPAAVVEAIREGRVQPCVANGPLNAALREGYRWLHERKHPDDVLAESPGALKRRAMEQMESDDVSAWDLPR
;
A
#
# COMPACT_ATOMS: atom_id res chain seq x y z
N MET A 1 -21.54 73.74 -48.76
CA MET A 1 -22.38 74.59 -47.91
C MET A 1 -22.79 73.78 -46.69
N VAL A 2 -22.44 74.26 -45.49
CA VAL A 2 -22.83 73.68 -44.19
C VAL A 2 -24.23 74.21 -43.81
N PRO A 3 -25.04 73.43 -43.08
CA PRO A 3 -25.63 73.90 -41.81
C PRO A 3 -25.47 72.83 -40.71
N VAL A 4 -24.82 73.07 -39.56
CA VAL A 4 -25.20 73.82 -38.33
C VAL A 4 -26.28 73.15 -37.45
N GLY A 5 -25.88 72.76 -36.22
CA GLY A 5 -26.64 72.79 -34.95
C GLY A 5 -27.48 71.54 -34.65
N SER A 6 -27.61 71.03 -33.42
CA SER A 6 -27.39 71.61 -32.09
C SER A 6 -27.24 70.53 -31.01
N ALA A 7 -26.45 70.85 -29.97
CA ALA A 7 -26.31 70.10 -28.73
C ALA A 7 -27.60 70.08 -27.89
N VAL A 8 -27.81 68.99 -27.15
CA VAL A 8 -28.76 68.92 -26.04
C VAL A 8 -28.04 68.23 -24.86
N ASP A 9 -27.92 68.96 -23.75
CA ASP A 9 -27.40 68.49 -22.46
C ASP A 9 -28.32 67.42 -21.82
N PRO A 10 -27.79 66.51 -20.98
CA PRO A 10 -28.59 65.54 -20.25
C PRO A 10 -29.14 66.14 -18.93
N PRO A 11 -30.35 65.77 -18.49
CA PRO A 11 -30.83 66.08 -17.15
C PRO A 11 -30.50 64.97 -16.12
N PRO A 12 -30.58 65.28 -14.80
CA PRO A 12 -29.90 64.52 -13.76
C PRO A 12 -30.81 63.56 -12.96
N GLY A 13 -30.20 62.52 -12.37
CA GLY A 13 -30.46 62.12 -10.97
C GLY A 13 -31.45 60.99 -10.67
N LEU A 14 -30.90 60.00 -9.94
CA LEU A 14 -31.46 59.19 -8.83
C LEU A 14 -32.21 57.86 -9.10
N ASN A 15 -31.43 56.77 -8.93
CA ASN A 15 -31.65 55.58 -8.10
C ASN A 15 -33.02 54.88 -8.08
N ALA A 16 -33.05 53.63 -8.55
CA ALA A 16 -33.37 52.42 -7.75
C ALA A 16 -33.26 51.16 -8.62
N GLY A 17 -32.59 50.10 -8.14
CA GLY A 17 -32.66 48.79 -8.78
C GLY A 17 -31.45 47.90 -8.53
N LEU A 18 -31.44 47.21 -7.39
CA LEU A 18 -30.52 46.14 -7.03
C LEU A 18 -30.52 44.99 -8.07
N ALA A 19 -29.32 44.54 -8.47
CA ALA A 19 -28.99 43.14 -8.69
C ALA A 19 -27.47 43.02 -8.91
N THR A 20 -26.70 42.98 -7.81
CA THR A 20 -25.30 42.55 -7.86
C THR A 20 -25.25 41.03 -7.90
N SER A 21 -24.55 40.53 -8.91
CA SER A 21 -24.21 39.14 -9.18
C SER A 21 -23.52 38.48 -7.98
N GLY A 22 -24.20 37.54 -7.33
CA GLY A 22 -23.65 36.65 -6.31
C GLY A 22 -23.16 35.34 -6.92
N THR A 23 -21.96 35.34 -7.49
CA THR A 23 -21.25 34.12 -7.91
C THR A 23 -19.74 34.37 -7.86
N GLU A 24 -19.16 34.42 -6.67
CA GLU A 24 -17.71 34.24 -6.46
C GLU A 24 -17.41 34.25 -4.95
N SER A 25 -17.21 33.09 -4.35
CA SER A 25 -16.66 32.94 -2.97
C SER A 25 -16.44 31.48 -2.55
N ILE A 26 -17.12 30.51 -3.18
CA ILE A 26 -17.08 29.11 -2.72
C ILE A 26 -15.74 28.42 -3.09
N GLY A 27 -15.07 28.82 -4.18
CA GLY A 27 -13.80 28.19 -4.60
C GLY A 27 -12.58 28.54 -3.74
N GLY A 28 -12.50 29.79 -3.24
CA GLY A 28 -11.34 30.26 -2.47
C GLY A 28 -11.23 29.61 -1.09
N ALA A 29 -12.36 29.44 -0.40
CA ALA A 29 -12.38 28.80 0.91
C ALA A 29 -11.98 27.31 0.83
N THR A 30 -12.44 26.58 -0.19
CA THR A 30 -12.07 25.18 -0.41
C THR A 30 -10.59 25.00 -0.72
N VAL A 31 -10.01 25.89 -1.54
CA VAL A 31 -8.56 25.88 -1.83
C VAL A 31 -7.73 26.19 -0.60
N ILE A 32 -8.14 27.17 0.22
CA ILE A 32 -7.45 27.51 1.48
C ILE A 32 -7.51 26.33 2.47
N VAL A 33 -8.65 25.67 2.60
CA VAL A 33 -8.80 24.48 3.45
C VAL A 33 -7.93 23.33 2.95
N ALA A 34 -7.89 23.08 1.63
CA ALA A 34 -7.03 22.05 1.05
C ALA A 34 -5.54 22.33 1.28
N ILE A 35 -5.10 23.58 1.14
CA ILE A 35 -3.73 24.01 1.43
C ILE A 35 -3.43 23.85 2.93
N ALA A 36 -4.34 24.24 3.82
CA ALA A 36 -4.17 24.10 5.26
C ALA A 36 -4.05 22.63 5.69
N ILE A 37 -4.86 21.74 5.10
CA ILE A 37 -4.76 20.29 5.32
C ILE A 37 -3.42 19.77 4.80
N ALA A 38 -3.01 20.15 3.58
CA ALA A 38 -1.73 19.72 3.01
C ALA A 38 -0.54 20.17 3.87
N VAL A 39 -0.57 21.40 4.39
CA VAL A 39 0.44 21.93 5.31
C VAL A 39 0.41 21.17 6.64
N ALA A 40 -0.76 20.90 7.21
CA ALA A 40 -0.89 20.14 8.45
C ALA A 40 -0.36 18.71 8.30
N VAL A 41 -0.63 18.05 7.17
CA VAL A 41 -0.08 16.72 6.83
C VAL A 41 1.44 16.81 6.66
N ALA A 42 1.94 17.81 5.93
CA ALA A 42 3.38 18.00 5.76
C ALA A 42 4.09 18.25 7.10
N VAL A 43 3.50 19.03 8.00
CA VAL A 43 4.01 19.26 9.36
C VAL A 43 3.95 17.97 10.18
N ALA A 44 2.85 17.21 10.13
CA ALA A 44 2.73 15.95 10.83
C ALA A 44 3.77 14.92 10.35
N VAL A 45 4.00 14.84 9.04
CA VAL A 45 5.06 14.01 8.44
C VAL A 45 6.42 14.50 8.88
N ALA A 46 6.70 15.81 8.84
CA ALA A 46 7.97 16.37 9.30
C ALA A 46 8.23 16.10 10.78
N VAL A 47 7.20 16.20 11.63
CA VAL A 47 7.27 15.86 13.05
C VAL A 47 7.49 14.36 13.24
N ALA A 48 6.78 13.50 12.51
CA ALA A 48 6.97 12.05 12.57
C ALA A 48 8.38 11.64 12.14
N VAL A 49 8.91 12.25 11.07
CA VAL A 49 10.29 12.07 10.62
C VAL A 49 11.27 12.58 11.66
N ALA A 50 11.05 13.77 12.25
CA ALA A 50 11.91 14.32 13.29
C ALA A 50 11.92 13.44 14.55
N VAL A 51 10.77 12.92 14.97
CA VAL A 51 10.64 11.96 16.08
C VAL A 51 11.37 10.66 15.75
N ALA A 52 11.23 10.15 14.53
CA ALA A 52 11.92 8.93 14.11
C ALA A 52 13.45 9.14 14.00
N VAL A 53 13.92 10.30 13.54
CA VAL A 53 15.33 10.69 13.52
C VAL A 53 15.89 10.85 14.94
N ALA A 54 15.16 11.52 15.83
CA ALA A 54 15.54 11.66 17.23
C ALA A 54 15.60 10.30 17.94
N ALA A 55 14.61 9.43 17.69
CA ALA A 55 14.62 8.07 18.19
C ALA A 55 15.80 7.26 17.61
N ALA A 56 16.15 7.44 16.34
CA ALA A 56 17.30 6.78 15.70
C ALA A 56 18.64 7.28 16.23
N ALA A 57 18.75 8.56 16.58
CA ALA A 57 19.94 9.13 17.20
C ALA A 57 20.12 8.62 18.65
N ALA A 58 19.02 8.47 19.40
CA ALA A 58 19.04 7.94 20.76
C ALA A 58 19.46 6.46 20.82
N ASP A 59 19.14 5.66 19.79
CA ASP A 59 19.49 4.23 19.75
C ASP A 59 20.95 3.93 19.44
N ARG A 60 21.67 4.89 18.82
CA ARG A 60 23.10 4.74 18.51
C ARG A 60 23.95 4.52 19.77
N LEU A 61 23.39 4.74 20.95
CA LEU A 61 24.08 4.55 22.22
C LEU A 61 23.89 3.15 22.83
N HIS A 62 22.94 2.30 22.38
CA HIS A 62 22.56 1.11 23.17
C HIS A 62 22.15 -0.19 22.44
N SER A 63 22.22 -0.30 21.11
CA SER A 63 21.68 -1.52 20.45
C SER A 63 22.78 -2.51 19.99
N PRO A 64 22.93 -3.69 20.64
CA PRO A 64 23.71 -4.80 20.08
C PRO A 64 23.05 -5.35 18.80
N PRO A 65 23.77 -6.13 17.96
CA PRO A 65 23.19 -6.74 16.77
C PRO A 65 21.98 -7.63 17.12
N TYR A 66 20.95 -7.58 16.27
CA TYR A 66 19.72 -8.36 16.39
C TYR A 66 20.02 -9.87 16.48
N THR A 67 19.82 -10.47 17.65
CA THR A 67 19.85 -11.92 17.87
C THR A 67 18.52 -12.37 18.47
N ASN A 68 17.62 -12.87 17.62
CA ASN A 68 16.24 -13.29 17.97
C ASN A 68 16.17 -14.66 18.69
N GLN A 69 17.11 -14.97 19.60
CA GLN A 69 17.04 -16.23 20.36
C GLN A 69 16.50 -16.08 21.78
N ALA A 70 16.51 -14.89 22.37
CA ALA A 70 16.24 -14.74 23.81
C ALA A 70 14.75 -14.60 24.19
N GLN A 71 13.83 -14.32 23.26
CA GLN A 71 12.42 -14.04 23.58
C GLN A 71 11.42 -15.18 23.29
N LYS A 72 11.84 -16.27 22.63
CA LYS A 72 10.90 -17.31 22.13
C LYS A 72 10.72 -18.53 23.06
N SER A 73 11.20 -18.48 24.30
CA SER A 73 11.16 -19.61 25.24
C SER A 73 10.01 -19.58 26.27
N LEU A 74 8.93 -18.83 26.01
CA LEU A 74 7.73 -18.86 26.87
C LEU A 74 6.84 -20.06 26.50
N PRO A 75 6.41 -20.88 27.48
CA PRO A 75 5.54 -22.03 27.21
C PRO A 75 4.19 -21.56 26.64
N GLY A 76 3.83 -22.08 25.45
CA GLY A 76 2.58 -21.75 24.74
C GLY A 76 2.75 -20.86 23.50
N VAL A 77 3.95 -20.37 23.21
CA VAL A 77 4.27 -19.67 21.96
C VAL A 77 4.98 -20.65 21.02
N CYS A 78 4.48 -20.84 19.80
CA CYS A 78 5.18 -21.61 18.77
C CYS A 78 6.57 -20.97 18.55
N PRO A 79 7.69 -21.68 18.83
CA PRO A 79 9.02 -21.09 18.93
C PRO A 79 9.59 -20.54 17.60
N HIS A 80 8.82 -20.64 16.51
CA HIS A 80 9.24 -20.40 15.13
C HIS A 80 8.36 -19.39 14.39
N MET A 81 7.49 -18.66 15.09
CA MET A 81 6.65 -17.63 14.46
C MET A 81 7.39 -16.29 14.37
N TYR A 82 7.36 -15.64 13.21
CA TYR A 82 7.94 -14.32 12.96
C TYR A 82 6.89 -13.35 12.40
N THR A 83 6.95 -12.08 12.79
CA THR A 83 6.06 -11.03 12.24
C THR A 83 6.78 -10.20 11.18
N VAL A 84 6.32 -10.28 9.93
CA VAL A 84 6.98 -9.64 8.79
C VAL A 84 5.99 -8.81 7.99
N ASP A 85 6.31 -7.54 7.77
CA ASP A 85 5.58 -6.71 6.81
C ASP A 85 6.13 -6.95 5.40
N LEU A 86 5.36 -7.63 4.54
CA LEU A 86 5.83 -8.08 3.22
C LEU A 86 5.69 -7.02 2.11
N HIS A 87 5.19 -5.82 2.43
CA HIS A 87 5.01 -4.77 1.44
C HIS A 87 5.28 -3.41 2.08
N ALA A 88 6.45 -2.84 1.83
CA ALA A 88 6.80 -1.50 2.28
C ALA A 88 7.79 -0.82 1.34
N HIS A 89 7.63 0.50 1.19
CA HIS A 89 8.47 1.35 0.39
C HIS A 89 9.47 2.08 1.28
N THR A 90 10.69 2.27 0.78
CA THR A 90 11.73 3.02 1.51
C THR A 90 11.49 4.53 1.45
N ARG A 91 10.55 5.00 0.63
CA ARG A 91 10.29 6.42 0.37
C ARG A 91 8.85 6.70 -0.02
N PHE A 92 8.44 7.96 0.17
CA PHE A 92 7.10 8.46 -0.12
C PHE A 92 6.94 9.04 -1.54
N PHE A 93 7.99 9.00 -2.37
CA PHE A 93 8.00 9.60 -3.71
C PHE A 93 8.47 8.62 -4.77
N HIS A 94 7.94 8.74 -5.98
CA HIS A 94 8.14 7.79 -7.09
C HIS A 94 8.82 8.44 -8.30
N GLY A 95 9.26 7.63 -9.28
CA GLY A 95 9.68 8.11 -10.62
C GLY A 95 11.03 8.82 -10.71
N ARG A 96 11.83 8.87 -9.63
CA ARG A 96 13.19 9.45 -9.64
C ARG A 96 14.20 8.45 -9.07
N ARG A 97 14.71 7.53 -9.89
CA ARG A 97 15.62 6.44 -9.47
C ARG A 97 16.89 6.98 -8.80
N SER A 98 17.58 7.93 -9.43
CA SER A 98 18.82 8.53 -8.92
C SER A 98 18.68 9.24 -7.56
N VAL A 99 17.48 9.76 -7.26
CA VAL A 99 17.17 10.33 -5.94
C VAL A 99 16.84 9.22 -4.94
N GLY A 100 16.16 8.16 -5.40
CA GLY A 100 15.87 6.95 -4.63
C GLY A 100 17.16 6.32 -4.09
N ASP A 101 18.15 6.06 -4.94
CA ASP A 101 19.43 5.45 -4.52
C ASP A 101 20.12 6.17 -3.37
N ARG A 102 20.03 7.50 -3.34
CA ARG A 102 20.62 8.32 -2.28
C ARG A 102 19.77 8.33 -1.02
N PHE A 103 18.45 8.19 -1.16
CA PHE A 103 17.50 8.24 -0.06
C PHE A 103 17.30 6.89 0.61
N ASP A 104 17.34 5.79 -0.14
CA ASP A 104 17.03 4.43 0.30
C ASP A 104 17.80 4.00 1.55
N PRO A 105 19.10 4.31 1.73
CA PRO A 105 19.80 3.99 2.97
C PRO A 105 19.21 4.68 4.21
N PHE A 106 18.76 5.92 4.06
CA PHE A 106 18.08 6.66 5.12
C PHE A 106 16.66 6.13 5.32
N GLY A 107 15.90 5.99 4.23
CA GLY A 107 14.53 5.48 4.22
C GLY A 107 14.40 4.12 4.89
N THR A 108 15.22 3.16 4.48
CA THR A 108 15.29 1.80 5.07
C THR A 108 15.60 1.85 6.56
N ARG A 109 16.54 2.69 6.99
CA ARG A 109 16.88 2.83 8.42
C ARG A 109 15.70 3.32 9.24
N VAL A 110 14.97 4.33 8.75
CA VAL A 110 13.81 4.87 9.47
C VAL A 110 12.66 3.87 9.47
N LEU A 111 12.40 3.22 8.33
CA LEU A 111 11.39 2.17 8.17
C LEU A 111 11.64 1.00 9.13
N THR A 112 12.83 0.40 9.09
CA THR A 112 13.20 -0.76 9.93
C THR A 112 13.20 -0.43 11.42
N ARG A 113 13.55 0.81 11.80
CA ARG A 113 13.42 1.24 13.19
C ARG A 113 11.97 1.39 13.63
N MET A 114 11.08 1.88 12.76
CA MET A 114 9.67 1.93 13.07
C MET A 114 9.05 0.52 13.12
N ALA A 115 9.47 -0.38 12.23
CA ALA A 115 9.08 -1.79 12.25
C ALA A 115 9.45 -2.45 13.59
N HIS A 116 10.69 -2.27 14.06
CA HIS A 116 11.13 -2.72 15.39
C HIS A 116 10.24 -2.16 16.51
N ARG A 117 9.96 -0.86 16.47
CA ARG A 117 9.08 -0.19 17.47
C ARG A 117 7.66 -0.75 17.45
N ASN A 118 7.17 -1.19 16.29
CA ASN A 118 5.86 -1.80 16.13
C ASN A 118 5.84 -3.30 16.43
N GLY A 119 6.96 -3.88 16.88
CA GLY A 119 7.07 -5.29 17.26
C GLY A 119 7.18 -6.25 16.07
N LEU A 120 7.64 -5.77 14.92
CA LEU A 120 7.94 -6.62 13.76
C LEU A 120 9.34 -7.24 13.88
N ASP A 121 9.47 -8.49 13.44
CA ASP A 121 10.74 -9.18 13.27
C ASP A 121 11.43 -8.84 11.93
N GLY A 122 10.65 -8.45 10.92
CA GLY A 122 11.18 -8.14 9.60
C GLY A 122 10.29 -7.23 8.76
N VAL A 123 10.87 -6.70 7.68
CA VAL A 123 10.17 -5.94 6.65
C VAL A 123 10.76 -6.27 5.28
N ALA A 124 9.91 -6.49 4.29
CA ALA A 124 10.31 -6.55 2.89
C ALA A 124 10.35 -5.13 2.30
N THR A 125 11.46 -4.78 1.65
CA THR A 125 11.57 -3.49 0.96
C THR A 125 11.21 -3.68 -0.50
N THR A 126 9.99 -3.30 -0.89
CA THR A 126 9.38 -3.60 -2.19
C THR A 126 9.11 -2.31 -2.96
N ASN A 127 10.15 -1.53 -3.25
CA ASN A 127 9.96 -0.30 -4.02
C ASN A 127 9.43 -0.61 -5.43
N HIS A 128 8.65 0.32 -5.99
CA HIS A 128 8.17 0.23 -7.37
C HIS A 128 9.32 0.09 -8.37
N ASP A 129 9.35 -1.04 -9.06
CA ASP A 129 10.21 -1.39 -10.19
C ASP A 129 11.72 -1.38 -9.92
N TYR A 130 12.15 -1.40 -8.66
CA TYR A 130 13.54 -1.65 -8.31
C TYR A 130 13.72 -2.17 -6.89
N TYR A 131 14.90 -2.77 -6.64
CA TYR A 131 15.35 -3.18 -5.32
C TYR A 131 16.75 -2.64 -5.01
N THR A 132 16.88 -1.91 -3.89
CA THR A 132 18.17 -1.45 -3.37
C THR A 132 18.53 -2.27 -2.13
N PRO A 133 19.61 -3.09 -2.16
CA PRO A 133 20.02 -3.87 -1.00
C PRO A 133 20.58 -2.95 0.08
N VAL A 134 19.82 -2.78 1.16
CA VAL A 134 20.23 -2.03 2.34
C VAL A 134 19.99 -2.90 3.57
N GLU A 135 21.08 -3.30 4.22
CA GLU A 135 20.99 -4.01 5.49
C GLU A 135 20.64 -3.07 6.64
N SER A 136 19.88 -3.58 7.61
CA SER A 136 19.58 -2.89 8.86
C SER A 136 19.80 -3.80 10.06
N ALA A 137 20.24 -3.22 11.17
CA ALA A 137 20.42 -3.93 12.43
C ALA A 137 19.14 -3.94 13.29
N ALA A 138 18.08 -3.24 12.91
CA ALA A 138 16.88 -3.08 13.74
C ALA A 138 15.89 -4.25 13.63
N VAL A 139 15.65 -4.74 12.41
CA VAL A 139 14.84 -5.91 12.06
C VAL A 139 15.41 -6.55 10.81
N ALA A 140 15.01 -7.78 10.48
CA ALA A 140 15.41 -8.42 9.23
C ALA A 140 14.89 -7.63 8.02
N THR A 141 15.74 -7.41 7.03
CA THR A 141 15.35 -6.81 5.74
C THR A 141 15.20 -7.93 4.72
N ILE A 142 13.97 -8.21 4.29
CA ILE A 142 13.66 -9.21 3.27
C ILE A 142 13.76 -8.52 1.89
N PRO A 143 14.58 -9.04 0.95
CA PRO A 143 14.64 -8.47 -0.39
C PRO A 143 13.30 -8.60 -1.11
N GLY A 144 12.90 -7.54 -1.82
CA GLY A 144 11.74 -7.58 -2.68
C GLY A 144 11.67 -6.40 -3.64
N ILE A 145 10.67 -6.44 -4.52
CA ILE A 145 10.36 -5.41 -5.51
C ILE A 145 8.86 -5.46 -5.78
N GLU A 146 8.21 -4.32 -5.93
CA GLU A 146 6.85 -4.25 -6.46
C GLU A 146 6.93 -3.93 -7.95
N VAL A 147 6.64 -4.91 -8.81
CA VAL A 147 6.71 -4.73 -10.26
C VAL A 147 5.40 -4.15 -10.75
N SER A 148 5.48 -3.01 -11.44
CA SER A 148 4.34 -2.40 -12.14
C SER A 148 4.13 -3.15 -13.45
N THR A 149 3.20 -4.11 -13.45
CA THR A 149 2.89 -4.91 -14.63
C THR A 149 1.92 -4.17 -15.56
N THR A 150 1.72 -4.69 -16.75
CA THR A 150 0.69 -4.21 -17.69
C THR A 150 -0.74 -4.25 -17.15
N HIS A 151 -1.02 -5.04 -16.10
CA HIS A 151 -2.39 -5.29 -15.60
C HIS A 151 -2.47 -5.21 -14.06
N GLY A 152 -1.66 -4.37 -13.42
CA GLY A 152 -1.64 -4.20 -11.96
C GLY A 152 -0.26 -4.44 -11.37
N HIS A 153 -0.18 -4.75 -10.08
CA HIS A 153 1.10 -4.88 -9.38
C HIS A 153 1.32 -6.29 -8.83
N VAL A 154 2.55 -6.76 -8.93
CA VAL A 154 2.99 -8.06 -8.40
C VAL A 154 4.22 -7.83 -7.52
N LEU A 155 4.18 -8.30 -6.27
CA LEU A 155 5.37 -8.31 -5.43
C LEU A 155 6.21 -9.52 -5.80
N VAL A 156 7.51 -9.31 -5.98
CA VAL A 156 8.50 -10.37 -6.06
C VAL A 156 9.35 -10.30 -4.79
N VAL A 157 9.19 -11.26 -3.89
CA VAL A 157 9.83 -11.28 -2.57
C VAL A 157 10.65 -12.55 -2.42
N GLY A 158 11.91 -12.44 -1.98
CA GLY A 158 12.75 -13.62 -1.81
C GLY A 158 14.25 -13.32 -1.80
N PRO A 159 15.11 -14.33 -2.02
CA PRO A 159 16.55 -14.19 -1.92
C PRO A 159 17.16 -13.36 -3.06
N ASN A 160 16.58 -13.38 -4.27
CA ASN A 160 17.19 -12.78 -5.46
C ASN A 160 16.18 -12.02 -6.37
N PRO A 161 15.39 -11.08 -5.83
CA PRO A 161 14.46 -10.31 -6.65
C PRO A 161 15.21 -9.55 -7.75
N PRO A 162 14.55 -9.27 -8.89
CA PRO A 162 15.09 -8.36 -9.90
C PRO A 162 15.58 -7.06 -9.26
N ARG A 163 16.75 -6.59 -9.69
CA ARG A 163 17.30 -5.31 -9.23
C ARG A 163 16.49 -4.12 -9.75
N GLU A 164 15.97 -4.25 -10.96
CA GLU A 164 15.21 -3.22 -11.67
C GLU A 164 14.34 -3.89 -12.72
N THR A 165 13.15 -3.35 -12.92
CA THR A 165 12.22 -3.68 -14.00
C THR A 165 11.83 -2.39 -14.71
N VAL A 166 11.30 -2.51 -15.93
CA VAL A 166 10.72 -1.37 -16.63
C VAL A 166 9.22 -1.37 -16.34
N PRO A 167 8.65 -0.26 -15.84
CA PRO A 167 7.22 -0.19 -15.56
C PRO A 167 6.39 -0.48 -16.82
N LEU A 168 5.33 -1.27 -16.65
CA LEU A 168 4.37 -1.65 -17.70
C LEU A 168 4.98 -2.45 -18.86
N GLU A 169 6.18 -3.00 -18.71
CA GLU A 169 6.80 -3.85 -19.75
C GLU A 169 6.35 -5.31 -19.63
N TYR A 170 6.26 -5.82 -18.40
CA TYR A 170 5.94 -7.21 -18.13
C TYR A 170 4.45 -7.42 -17.89
N THR A 171 3.93 -8.56 -18.36
CA THR A 171 2.64 -9.11 -17.92
C THR A 171 2.75 -9.77 -16.55
N PRO A 172 1.64 -9.95 -15.81
CA PRO A 172 1.67 -10.66 -14.54
C PRO A 172 2.29 -12.07 -14.65
N ARG A 173 2.03 -12.79 -15.75
CA ARG A 173 2.62 -14.12 -16.00
C ARG A 173 4.14 -14.06 -16.13
N GLU A 174 4.66 -13.14 -16.94
CA GLU A 174 6.11 -12.99 -17.11
C GLU A 174 6.81 -12.61 -15.79
N VAL A 175 6.15 -11.83 -14.93
CA VAL A 175 6.69 -11.53 -13.59
C VAL A 175 6.72 -12.75 -12.69
N VAL A 176 5.69 -13.61 -12.75
CA VAL A 176 5.64 -14.87 -11.99
C VAL A 176 6.75 -15.82 -12.45
N GLU A 177 6.91 -16.01 -13.77
CA GLU A 177 8.01 -16.79 -14.35
C GLU A 177 9.37 -16.26 -13.88
N LEU A 178 9.59 -14.93 -13.98
CA LEU A 178 10.80 -14.27 -13.51
C LEU A 178 11.05 -14.45 -12.01
N ALA A 179 10.01 -14.40 -11.17
CA ALA A 179 10.12 -14.62 -9.74
C ALA A 179 10.54 -16.06 -9.43
N HIS A 180 9.91 -17.03 -10.08
CA HIS A 180 10.17 -18.46 -9.88
C HIS A 180 11.58 -18.85 -10.32
N GLU A 181 12.05 -18.33 -11.46
CA GLU A 181 13.45 -18.51 -11.93
C GLU A 181 14.50 -17.95 -10.95
N ARG A 182 14.09 -17.05 -10.06
CA ARG A 182 14.94 -16.36 -9.10
C ARG A 182 14.75 -16.83 -7.65
N ASP A 183 14.07 -17.96 -7.46
CA ASP A 183 13.73 -18.52 -6.16
C ASP A 183 12.92 -17.55 -5.26
N CYS A 184 12.17 -16.64 -5.88
CA CYS A 184 11.30 -15.69 -5.20
C CYS A 184 9.83 -16.11 -5.27
N ALA A 185 9.03 -15.64 -4.32
CA ALA A 185 7.58 -15.70 -4.36
C ALA A 185 7.03 -14.54 -5.19
N ALA A 186 6.05 -14.82 -6.03
CA ALA A 186 5.22 -13.87 -6.74
C ALA A 186 3.87 -13.72 -6.03
N ILE A 187 3.57 -12.52 -5.56
CA ILE A 187 2.39 -12.22 -4.74
C ILE A 187 1.55 -11.16 -5.45
N VAL A 188 0.26 -11.40 -5.61
CA VAL A 188 -0.66 -10.38 -6.14
C VAL A 188 -0.74 -9.22 -5.13
N ALA A 189 -0.31 -8.03 -5.53
CA ALA A 189 -0.32 -6.84 -4.69
C ALA A 189 -1.70 -6.16 -4.77
N HIS A 190 -2.24 -5.76 -3.61
CA HIS A 190 -3.49 -4.99 -3.47
C HIS A 190 -4.53 -5.25 -4.58
N PRO A 191 -5.06 -6.48 -4.70
CA PRO A 191 -5.79 -6.99 -5.86
C PRO A 191 -7.01 -6.16 -6.31
N TYR A 192 -7.59 -5.37 -5.41
CA TYR A 192 -8.77 -4.53 -5.68
C TYR A 192 -8.42 -3.04 -5.78
N ARG A 193 -7.16 -2.68 -6.05
CA ARG A 193 -6.70 -1.30 -6.24
C ARG A 193 -5.85 -1.21 -7.51
N ASP A 194 -6.31 -0.44 -8.49
CA ASP A 194 -5.57 -0.21 -9.75
C ASP A 194 -5.04 -1.51 -10.38
N SER A 195 -5.85 -2.58 -10.36
CA SER A 195 -5.43 -3.93 -10.74
C SER A 195 -6.46 -4.60 -11.64
N GLU A 196 -5.97 -5.20 -12.72
CA GLU A 196 -6.71 -6.08 -13.63
C GLU A 196 -6.16 -7.52 -13.56
N VAL A 197 -5.28 -7.81 -12.59
CA VAL A 197 -4.70 -9.15 -12.34
C VAL A 197 -5.81 -10.15 -12.03
N LEU A 198 -6.97 -9.68 -11.56
CA LEU A 198 -8.13 -10.51 -11.23
C LEU A 198 -9.00 -10.90 -12.44
N SER A 199 -8.66 -10.45 -13.65
CA SER A 199 -9.40 -10.85 -14.84
C SER A 199 -9.19 -12.35 -15.14
N GLU A 200 -10.20 -13.01 -15.73
CA GLU A 200 -10.15 -14.44 -16.12
C GLU A 200 -8.91 -14.79 -16.95
N ARG A 201 -8.35 -13.79 -17.67
CA ARG A 201 -7.11 -13.91 -18.45
C ARG A 201 -5.90 -14.39 -17.64
N PHE A 202 -5.88 -14.13 -16.34
CA PHE A 202 -4.75 -14.45 -15.46
C PHE A 202 -5.11 -15.46 -14.37
N ALA A 203 -6.29 -16.08 -14.43
CA ALA A 203 -6.75 -17.06 -13.45
C ALA A 203 -5.86 -18.32 -13.37
N ASP A 204 -5.17 -18.66 -14.46
CA ASP A 204 -4.28 -19.82 -14.57
C ASP A 204 -2.80 -19.46 -14.31
N VAL A 205 -2.51 -18.23 -13.89
CA VAL A 205 -1.14 -17.80 -13.56
C VAL A 205 -0.78 -18.34 -12.16
N PRO A 206 0.35 -19.05 -11.99
CA PRO A 206 0.69 -19.72 -10.73
C PRO A 206 1.28 -18.74 -9.70
N PHE A 207 0.48 -17.81 -9.20
CA PHE A 207 0.88 -16.95 -8.09
C PHE A 207 1.11 -17.76 -6.81
N ASP A 208 2.08 -17.34 -5.99
CA ASP A 208 2.39 -18.02 -4.73
C ASP A 208 1.50 -17.54 -3.57
N ALA A 209 0.92 -16.33 -3.66
CA ALA A 209 -0.01 -15.80 -2.67
C ALA A 209 -0.77 -14.55 -3.15
N ILE A 210 -1.75 -14.11 -2.36
CA ILE A 210 -2.49 -12.86 -2.54
C ILE A 210 -2.43 -11.95 -1.31
N GLU A 211 -2.32 -10.64 -1.52
CA GLU A 211 -2.15 -9.64 -0.46
C GLU A 211 -3.48 -9.09 0.11
N ILE A 212 -3.62 -9.13 1.44
CA ILE A 212 -4.44 -8.17 2.19
C ILE A 212 -3.64 -6.89 2.43
N ASN A 213 -4.01 -5.82 1.74
CA ASN A 213 -3.29 -4.55 1.78
C ASN A 213 -3.68 -3.67 2.98
N GLY A 214 -2.68 -3.13 3.68
CA GLY A 214 -2.86 -2.32 4.89
C GLY A 214 -3.51 -0.96 4.69
N LYS A 215 -3.54 -0.41 3.46
CA LYS A 215 -4.30 0.82 3.14
C LYS A 215 -5.79 0.52 3.04
N HIS A 216 -6.18 -0.67 2.56
CA HIS A 216 -7.57 -1.05 2.32
C HIS A 216 -7.98 -2.41 2.93
N PRO A 217 -7.71 -2.68 4.22
CA PRO A 217 -7.90 -4.04 4.79
C PRO A 217 -9.36 -4.51 4.86
N ARG A 218 -10.33 -3.66 4.54
CA ARG A 218 -11.76 -4.04 4.44
C ARG A 218 -12.06 -4.91 3.23
N THR A 219 -11.18 -4.98 2.24
CA THR A 219 -11.30 -5.90 1.10
C THR A 219 -10.99 -7.35 1.49
N ARG A 220 -10.59 -7.60 2.75
CA ARG A 220 -10.30 -8.94 3.26
C ARG A 220 -11.32 -10.02 2.87
N PRO A 221 -12.65 -9.83 2.97
CA PRO A 221 -13.60 -10.86 2.55
C PRO A 221 -13.50 -11.21 1.05
N LEU A 222 -13.23 -10.21 0.20
CA LEU A 222 -13.03 -10.44 -1.23
C LEU A 222 -11.71 -11.19 -1.49
N VAL A 223 -10.64 -10.78 -0.81
CA VAL A 223 -9.35 -11.47 -0.88
C VAL A 223 -9.46 -12.92 -0.39
N GLU A 224 -10.21 -13.18 0.67
CA GLU A 224 -10.45 -14.53 1.20
C GLU A 224 -11.25 -15.40 0.21
N SER A 225 -12.26 -14.83 -0.46
CA SER A 225 -12.99 -15.52 -1.54
C SER A 225 -12.06 -15.90 -2.68
N LEU A 226 -11.31 -14.93 -3.18
CA LEU A 226 -10.41 -15.10 -4.32
C LEU A 226 -9.25 -16.07 -4.02
N ALA A 227 -8.69 -16.02 -2.81
CA ALA A 227 -7.67 -16.95 -2.37
C ALA A 227 -8.18 -18.40 -2.32
N THR A 228 -9.45 -18.58 -1.97
CA THR A 228 -10.11 -19.88 -1.96
C THR A 228 -10.30 -20.40 -3.39
N GLU A 229 -10.79 -19.54 -4.29
CA GLU A 229 -10.97 -19.84 -5.71
C GLU A 229 -9.65 -20.26 -6.38
N TRP A 230 -8.57 -19.53 -6.11
CA TRP A 230 -7.26 -19.77 -6.73
C TRP A 230 -6.42 -20.78 -5.96
N GLU A 231 -6.92 -21.29 -4.83
CA GLU A 231 -6.21 -22.21 -3.92
C GLU A 231 -4.82 -21.70 -3.47
N VAL A 232 -4.69 -20.38 -3.30
CA VAL A 232 -3.42 -19.74 -2.89
C VAL A 232 -3.45 -19.22 -1.46
N PRO A 233 -2.31 -19.23 -0.75
CA PRO A 233 -2.16 -18.60 0.56
C PRO A 233 -2.44 -17.10 0.55
N ILE A 234 -2.87 -16.57 1.70
CA ILE A 234 -3.07 -15.14 1.91
C ILE A 234 -1.92 -14.58 2.74
N VAL A 235 -1.33 -13.49 2.26
CA VAL A 235 -0.34 -12.69 2.97
C VAL A 235 -0.87 -11.28 3.23
N ALA A 236 -0.13 -10.50 4.01
CA ALA A 236 -0.47 -9.10 4.25
C ALA A 236 0.78 -8.22 4.38
N GLY A 237 0.63 -6.99 3.89
CA GLY A 237 1.66 -5.96 3.93
C GLY A 237 1.03 -4.57 4.08
N SER A 238 1.77 -3.63 4.66
CA SER A 238 1.24 -2.30 4.97
C SER A 238 1.10 -1.41 3.74
N ASP A 239 1.90 -1.67 2.70
CA ASP A 239 2.14 -0.77 1.58
C ASP A 239 2.59 0.62 2.09
N ALA A 240 3.44 0.60 3.12
CA ALA A 240 3.91 1.80 3.80
C ALA A 240 4.71 2.68 2.82
N HIS A 241 4.32 3.93 2.70
CA HIS A 241 5.04 4.96 1.94
C HIS A 241 5.75 5.94 2.87
N VAL A 242 5.27 6.03 4.11
CA VAL A 242 5.90 6.77 5.20
C VAL A 242 6.09 5.85 6.41
N PRO A 243 7.17 6.02 7.21
CA PRO A 243 7.58 5.01 8.18
C PRO A 243 6.51 4.60 9.21
N PHE A 244 5.66 5.53 9.67
CA PHE A 244 4.63 5.24 10.68
C PHE A 244 3.52 4.30 10.19
N GLU A 245 3.46 4.00 8.90
CA GLU A 245 2.49 3.07 8.32
C GLU A 245 2.92 1.61 8.41
N VAL A 246 4.21 1.34 8.63
CA VAL A 246 4.75 -0.02 8.66
C VAL A 246 4.08 -0.86 9.75
N GLY A 247 3.71 -2.10 9.43
CA GLY A 247 3.03 -3.01 10.35
C GLY A 247 1.54 -2.72 10.55
N ARG A 248 0.91 -1.84 9.75
CA ARG A 248 -0.56 -1.68 9.73
C ARG A 248 -1.26 -2.94 9.22
N ALA A 249 -0.61 -3.67 8.34
CA ALA A 249 -0.88 -5.07 8.04
C ALA A 249 0.48 -5.78 7.90
N TYR A 250 0.53 -7.05 8.29
CA TYR A 250 1.75 -7.86 8.31
C TYR A 250 1.40 -9.34 8.27
N THR A 251 2.37 -10.18 7.96
CA THR A 251 2.23 -11.62 7.88
C THR A 251 2.95 -12.28 9.05
N MET A 252 2.27 -13.19 9.73
CA MET A 252 2.91 -14.13 10.65
C MET A 252 3.45 -15.29 9.82
N ILE A 253 4.74 -15.57 9.93
CA ILE A 253 5.47 -16.56 9.16
C ILE A 253 6.00 -17.61 10.12
N ASP A 254 5.53 -18.85 9.98
CA ASP A 254 6.15 -19.98 10.66
C ASP A 254 7.42 -20.36 9.89
N ALA A 255 8.58 -20.32 10.53
CA ALA A 255 9.84 -20.72 9.93
C ALA A 255 10.88 -21.06 11.00
N PRO A 256 11.78 -22.03 10.78
CA PRO A 256 12.85 -22.31 11.73
C PRO A 256 13.78 -21.11 11.96
N THR A 257 14.01 -20.31 10.92
CA THR A 257 14.83 -19.10 10.95
C THR A 257 14.31 -18.11 9.91
N LEU A 258 14.27 -16.82 10.27
CA LEU A 258 13.83 -15.76 9.37
C LEU A 258 14.91 -15.44 8.35
N THR A 259 14.82 -16.08 7.19
CA THR A 259 15.65 -15.82 6.01
C THR A 259 14.77 -15.58 4.79
N PRO A 260 15.25 -14.90 3.73
CA PRO A 260 14.45 -14.69 2.53
C PRO A 260 13.96 -15.99 1.89
N ALA A 261 14.79 -17.04 1.85
CA ALA A 261 14.40 -18.35 1.32
C ALA A 261 13.31 -19.01 2.19
N ALA A 262 13.44 -18.95 3.52
CA ALA A 262 12.43 -19.49 4.43
C ALA A 262 11.09 -18.74 4.35
N VAL A 263 11.11 -17.43 4.05
CA VAL A 263 9.90 -16.65 3.77
C VAL A 263 9.20 -17.18 2.52
N VAL A 264 9.95 -17.40 1.42
CA VAL A 264 9.40 -17.94 0.17
C VAL A 264 8.80 -19.34 0.38
N GLU A 265 9.53 -20.23 1.06
CA GLU A 265 9.00 -21.57 1.36
C GLU A 265 7.75 -21.53 2.23
N ALA A 266 7.74 -20.71 3.30
CA ALA A 266 6.57 -20.60 4.16
C ALA A 266 5.34 -20.06 3.41
N ILE A 267 5.54 -19.12 2.48
CA ILE A 267 4.48 -18.63 1.60
C ILE A 267 3.95 -19.79 0.75
N ARG A 268 4.81 -20.47 -0.02
CA ARG A 268 4.43 -21.57 -0.92
C ARG A 268 3.73 -22.73 -0.23
N GLU A 269 4.13 -23.03 1.00
CA GLU A 269 3.55 -24.12 1.81
C GLU A 269 2.32 -23.68 2.61
N GLY A 270 1.88 -22.42 2.48
CA GLY A 270 0.73 -21.90 3.22
C GLY A 270 0.96 -21.79 4.73
N ARG A 271 2.21 -21.80 5.18
CA ARG A 271 2.61 -21.63 6.60
C ARG A 271 2.67 -20.16 7.00
N VAL A 272 1.69 -19.39 6.53
CA VAL A 272 1.56 -17.94 6.71
C VAL A 272 0.17 -17.58 7.21
N GLN A 273 0.09 -16.52 8.02
CA GLN A 273 -1.18 -16.00 8.51
C GLN A 273 -1.23 -14.47 8.37
N PRO A 274 -2.19 -13.89 7.63
CA PRO A 274 -2.29 -12.45 7.45
C PRO A 274 -2.90 -11.77 8.68
N CYS A 275 -2.30 -10.66 9.11
CA CYS A 275 -2.73 -9.87 10.26
C CYS A 275 -2.94 -8.40 9.88
N VAL A 276 -3.95 -7.77 10.50
CA VAL A 276 -4.24 -6.33 10.36
C VAL A 276 -4.25 -5.70 11.74
N ALA A 277 -3.43 -4.67 11.94
CA ALA A 277 -3.31 -3.99 13.23
C ALA A 277 -4.50 -3.05 13.48
N ASN A 278 -5.21 -3.27 14.58
CA ASN A 278 -6.48 -2.58 14.90
C ASN A 278 -6.36 -1.43 15.92
N GLY A 279 -5.19 -0.82 16.07
CA GLY A 279 -4.99 0.33 16.97
C GLY A 279 -5.73 1.62 16.54
N PRO A 280 -5.96 2.56 17.46
CA PRO A 280 -6.71 3.81 17.19
C PRO A 280 -6.04 4.70 16.14
N LEU A 281 -4.70 4.79 16.13
CA LEU A 281 -3.96 5.49 15.08
C LEU A 281 -4.22 4.86 13.70
N ASN A 282 -4.20 3.52 13.61
CA ASN A 282 -4.45 2.80 12.37
C ASN A 282 -5.90 2.97 11.90
N ALA A 283 -6.85 3.08 12.83
CA ALA A 283 -8.24 3.37 12.52
C ALA A 283 -8.41 4.75 11.89
N ALA A 284 -7.82 5.79 12.48
CA ALA A 284 -7.85 7.15 11.94
C ALA A 284 -7.17 7.23 10.56
N LEU A 285 -6.01 6.58 10.39
CA LEU A 285 -5.34 6.52 9.09
C LEU A 285 -6.20 5.82 8.02
N ARG A 286 -6.88 4.71 8.36
CA ARG A 286 -7.81 4.03 7.43
C ARG A 286 -8.97 4.93 7.00
N GLU A 287 -9.50 5.73 7.91
CA GLU A 287 -10.56 6.69 7.60
C GLU A 287 -10.06 7.80 6.66
N GLY A 288 -8.85 8.32 6.90
CA GLY A 288 -8.21 9.29 6.00
C GLY A 288 -7.96 8.74 4.60
N TYR A 289 -7.45 7.51 4.49
CA TYR A 289 -7.25 6.84 3.20
C TYR A 289 -8.56 6.66 2.43
N ARG A 290 -9.63 6.25 3.13
CA ARG A 290 -10.96 6.13 2.54
C ARG A 290 -11.46 7.46 1.98
N TRP A 291 -11.40 8.52 2.78
CA TRP A 291 -11.83 9.87 2.40
C TRP A 291 -11.08 10.40 1.16
N LEU A 292 -9.78 10.07 1.04
CA LEU A 292 -8.97 10.41 -0.13
C LEU A 292 -9.39 9.58 -1.36
N HIS A 293 -9.58 8.27 -1.19
CA HIS A 293 -9.90 7.36 -2.28
C HIS A 293 -11.29 7.61 -2.86
N GLU A 294 -12.31 7.80 -2.01
CA GLU A 294 -13.69 8.10 -2.43
C GLU A 294 -13.76 9.38 -3.27
N ARG A 295 -12.88 10.36 -3.02
CA ARG A 295 -12.78 11.57 -3.85
C ARG A 295 -12.11 11.35 -5.19
N LYS A 296 -11.14 10.43 -5.24
CA LYS A 296 -10.29 10.21 -6.41
C LYS A 296 -10.91 9.19 -7.38
N HIS A 297 -11.62 8.20 -6.84
CA HIS A 297 -12.22 7.09 -7.58
C HIS A 297 -13.60 6.72 -6.95
N PRO A 298 -14.68 7.47 -7.25
CA PRO A 298 -15.98 7.29 -6.60
C PRO A 298 -16.73 6.01 -7.02
N ASP A 299 -16.42 5.45 -8.20
CA ASP A 299 -17.08 4.26 -8.75
C ASP A 299 -16.29 2.95 -8.54
N ASP A 300 -15.22 3.01 -7.74
CA ASP A 300 -14.34 1.88 -7.47
C ASP A 300 -14.97 0.93 -6.43
N VAL A 301 -14.61 -0.36 -6.45
CA VAL A 301 -14.88 -1.32 -5.36
C VAL A 301 -14.43 -0.74 -4.01
N LEU A 302 -13.37 0.07 -4.04
CA LEU A 302 -12.88 0.78 -2.88
C LEU A 302 -13.78 1.95 -2.39
N ALA A 303 -14.88 2.29 -3.07
CA ALA A 303 -15.89 3.21 -2.51
C ALA A 303 -16.99 2.46 -1.74
N GLU A 304 -17.06 1.12 -1.85
CA GLU A 304 -18.19 0.36 -1.30
C GLU A 304 -18.17 0.19 0.23
N SER A 305 -19.37 0.10 0.82
CA SER A 305 -19.51 -0.16 2.26
C SER A 305 -18.99 -1.56 2.65
N PRO A 306 -18.53 -1.78 3.89
CA PRO A 306 -18.10 -3.11 4.34
C PRO A 306 -19.16 -4.21 4.18
N GLY A 307 -20.45 -3.86 4.30
CA GLY A 307 -21.55 -4.81 4.07
C GLY A 307 -21.74 -5.17 2.60
N ALA A 308 -21.49 -4.22 1.69
CA ALA A 308 -21.51 -4.48 0.25
C ALA A 308 -20.36 -5.40 -0.17
N LEU A 309 -19.15 -5.15 0.33
CA LEU A 309 -17.98 -6.00 0.06
C LEU A 309 -18.21 -7.45 0.52
N LYS A 310 -18.85 -7.67 1.68
CA LYS A 310 -19.21 -9.01 2.15
C LYS A 310 -20.23 -9.70 1.26
N ARG A 311 -21.27 -8.99 0.82
CA ARG A 311 -22.28 -9.57 -0.09
C ARG A 311 -21.65 -9.97 -1.41
N ARG A 312 -20.78 -9.12 -1.96
CA ARG A 312 -20.06 -9.43 -3.19
C ARG A 312 -19.15 -10.64 -3.04
N ALA A 313 -18.43 -10.75 -1.92
CA ALA A 313 -17.63 -11.95 -1.64
C ALA A 313 -18.49 -13.21 -1.59
N MET A 314 -19.68 -13.15 -0.97
CA MET A 314 -20.62 -14.28 -0.97
C MET A 314 -21.15 -14.61 -2.36
N GLU A 315 -21.48 -13.59 -3.16
CA GLU A 315 -21.95 -13.76 -4.54
C GLU A 315 -20.88 -14.41 -5.43
N GLN A 316 -19.59 -14.07 -5.25
CA GLN A 316 -18.47 -14.73 -5.94
C GLN A 316 -18.38 -16.22 -5.59
N MET A 317 -18.45 -16.55 -4.30
CA MET A 317 -18.42 -17.95 -3.86
C MET A 317 -19.65 -18.74 -4.35
N GLU A 318 -20.83 -18.11 -4.45
CA GLU A 318 -22.08 -18.77 -4.84
C GLU A 318 -22.19 -18.95 -6.37
N SER A 319 -21.64 -18.04 -7.18
CA SER A 319 -21.56 -18.23 -8.64
C SER A 319 -20.70 -19.43 -9.02
N ASP A 320 -19.65 -19.70 -8.26
CA ASP A 320 -18.71 -20.79 -8.52
C ASP A 320 -19.33 -22.15 -8.20
N ASP A 321 -20.10 -22.23 -7.11
CA ASP A 321 -20.82 -23.45 -6.70
C ASP A 321 -21.89 -23.85 -7.74
N VAL A 322 -22.52 -22.87 -8.41
CA VAL A 322 -23.49 -23.13 -9.50
C VAL A 322 -22.79 -23.55 -10.80
N SER A 323 -21.60 -23.01 -11.09
CA SER A 323 -20.82 -23.40 -12.29
C SER A 323 -20.32 -24.85 -12.24
N ALA A 324 -20.13 -25.42 -11.04
CA ALA A 324 -19.72 -26.80 -10.83
C ALA A 324 -20.82 -27.84 -11.19
N TRP A 325 -22.08 -27.42 -11.36
CA TRP A 325 -23.20 -28.30 -11.73
C TRP A 325 -23.50 -28.33 -13.24
N ASP A 326 -22.92 -27.42 -14.03
CA ASP A 326 -23.08 -27.36 -15.49
C ASP A 326 -21.87 -27.96 -16.22
N LEU A 327 -21.61 -29.26 -15.99
CA LEU A 327 -20.81 -30.07 -16.90
C LEU A 327 -21.75 -30.84 -17.85
N PRO A 328 -21.60 -30.71 -19.18
CA PRO A 328 -22.44 -31.45 -20.12
C PRO A 328 -22.16 -32.95 -20.02
N ARG A 329 -23.24 -33.74 -19.88
CA ARG A 329 -23.20 -35.21 -19.95
C ARG A 329 -22.87 -35.72 -21.34
#